data_AF-S3HCY9-F1
#
_entry.id   AF-S3HCY9-F1
#
_cell.length_a   1.000
_cell.length_b   1.000
_cell.length_c   1.000
_cell.angle_alpha   90.00
_cell.angle_beta   90.00
_cell.angle_gamma   90.00
#
_symmetry.space_group_name_H-M   'P 1'
#
loop_
_entity.id
_entity.type
_entity.pdbx_description
1 polymer ?
#
loop_
_entity_poly.entity_id
_entity_poly.type
_entity_poly.pdbx_seq_one_letter_code
_entity_poly.pdbx_strand_id
1 'polypeptide(L)' 'MVSRIRRTLTVQERAAAFEHTNKVAADAAGEECRAREEKTERLKTLRLAEDKNASR' A
#
# COMPACT_ATOMS: atom_id res chain seq x y z
N MET A 1 -2.66 27.55 -30.80
CA MET A 1 -3.30 26.24 -31.01
C MET A 1 -2.37 25.16 -30.47
N VAL A 2 -2.60 24.66 -29.25
CA VAL A 2 -1.71 23.64 -28.65
C VAL A 2 -2.08 22.30 -29.25
N SER A 3 -1.27 21.84 -30.20
CA SER A 3 -1.43 20.52 -30.81
C SER A 3 -1.24 19.43 -29.74
N ARG A 4 -2.34 18.89 -29.21
CA ARG A 4 -2.29 17.64 -28.43
C ARG A 4 -2.16 16.48 -29.41
N ILE A 5 -0.99 16.36 -30.04
CA ILE A 5 -0.59 15.11 -30.69
C ILE A 5 -0.56 14.06 -29.58
N ARG A 6 -1.54 13.15 -29.58
CA ARG A 6 -1.48 11.94 -28.77
C ARG A 6 -0.36 11.09 -29.35
N ARG A 7 0.84 11.23 -28.82
CA ARG A 7 1.97 10.43 -29.25
C ARG A 7 1.80 9.03 -28.66
N THR A 8 1.78 8.02 -29.52
CA THR A 8 1.81 6.62 -29.06
C THR A 8 3.14 6.38 -28.37
N LEU A 9 3.09 5.92 -27.12
CA LEU A 9 4.29 5.58 -26.36
C LEU A 9 5.06 4.45 -27.07
N THR A 10 6.37 4.59 -27.08
CA THR A 10 7.30 3.54 -27.50
C THR A 10 7.20 2.34 -26.56
N VAL A 11 7.68 1.17 -27.02
CA VAL A 11 7.72 -0.04 -26.19
C VAL A 11 8.52 0.19 -24.90
N GLN A 12 9.63 0.95 -24.99
CA GLN A 12 10.49 1.26 -23.85
C GLN A 12 9.77 2.15 -22.82
N GLU A 13 9.08 3.19 -23.27
CA GLU A 13 8.29 4.06 -22.38
C GLU A 13 7.16 3.29 -21.71
N ARG A 14 6.51 2.37 -22.42
CA ARG A 14 5.48 1.49 -21.84
C ARG A 14 6.06 0.52 -20.81
N ALA A 15 7.23 -0.07 -21.09
CA ALA A 15 7.90 -0.97 -20.16
C ALA A 15 8.31 -0.22 -18.87
N ALA A 16 8.91 0.96 -19.00
CA ALA A 16 9.27 1.81 -17.87
C ALA A 16 8.03 2.22 -17.05
N ALA A 17 6.93 2.59 -17.72
CA ALA A 17 5.67 2.90 -17.05
C ALA A 17 5.13 1.69 -16.28
N PHE A 18 5.18 0.50 -16.88
CA PHE A 18 4.73 -0.75 -16.26
C PHE A 18 5.57 -1.11 -15.03
N GLU A 19 6.89 -1.05 -15.14
CA GLU A 19 7.81 -1.27 -14.01
C GLU A 19 7.54 -0.30 -12.86
N HIS A 20 7.37 0.98 -13.18
CA HIS A 20 7.01 2.00 -12.20
C HIS A 20 5.68 1.68 -11.51
N THR A 21 4.63 1.36 -12.28
CA THR A 21 3.32 1.03 -11.70
C THR A 21 3.36 -0.22 -10.84
N ASN A 22 4.12 -1.24 -11.24
CA ASN A 22 4.28 -2.47 -10.46
C ASN A 22 5.00 -2.19 -9.14
N LYS A 23 6.04 -1.36 -9.16
CA LYS A 23 6.73 -0.95 -7.95
C LYS A 23 5.77 -0.24 -6.99
N VAL A 24 5.02 0.74 -7.48
CA VAL A 24 4.02 1.46 -6.67
C VAL A 24 2.97 0.50 -6.09
N ALA A 25 2.48 -0.45 -6.89
CA ALA A 25 1.51 -1.44 -6.42
C ALA A 25 2.10 -2.37 -5.34
N ALA A 26 3.34 -2.82 -5.52
CA ALA A 26 4.04 -3.66 -4.54
C ALA A 26 4.30 -2.90 -3.22
N ASP A 27 4.75 -1.64 -3.33
CA ASP A 27 5.00 -0.78 -2.17
C ASP A 27 3.69 -0.53 -1.39
N ALA A 28 2.60 -0.22 -2.08
CA ALA A 28 1.28 -0.01 -1.48
C ALA A 28 0.76 -1.28 -0.78
N ALA A 29 0.90 -2.45 -1.41
CA ALA A 29 0.53 -3.73 -0.79
C ALA A 29 1.37 -4.01 0.47
N GLY A 30 2.67 -3.73 0.43
CA GLY A 30 3.55 -3.88 1.58
C GLY A 30 3.22 -2.91 2.73
N GLU A 31 2.81 -1.68 2.42
CA GLU A 31 2.31 -0.73 3.41
C GLU A 31 0.98 -1.17 4.04
N GLU A 32 0.03 -1.65 3.23
CA GLU A 32 -1.25 -2.16 3.72
C GLU A 32 -1.06 -3.36 4.66
N CYS A 33 -0.20 -4.31 4.29
CA CYS A 33 0.14 -5.46 5.14
C CYS A 33 0.71 -5.01 6.49
N ARG A 34 1.69 -4.09 6.50
CA ARG A 34 2.27 -3.55 7.74
C ARG A 34 1.23 -2.84 8.60
N ALA A 35 0.38 -2.01 8.00
CA ALA A 35 -0.68 -1.31 8.73
C ALA A 35 -1.68 -2.29 9.36
N ARG A 36 -2.00 -3.39 8.66
CA ARG A 36 -2.88 -4.45 9.18
C ARG A 36 -2.25 -5.21 10.35
N GLU A 37 -0.97 -5.55 10.24
CA GLU A 37 -0.23 -6.20 11.31
C GLU A 37 -0.17 -5.32 12.56
N GLU A 38 0.20 -4.05 12.39
CA GLU A 38 0.26 -3.09 13.50
C GLU A 38 -1.11 -2.92 14.17
N LYS A 39 -2.19 -2.77 13.38
CA LYS A 39 -3.55 -2.72 13.92
C LYS A 39 -3.89 -3.97 14.71
N THR A 40 -3.52 -5.14 14.20
CA THR A 40 -3.80 -6.42 14.85
C THR A 40 -3.07 -6.52 16.19
N GLU A 41 -1.79 -6.14 16.24
CA GLU A 41 -1.02 -6.13 17.49
C GLU A 41 -1.57 -5.13 18.50
N ARG A 42 -1.95 -3.91 18.06
CA ARG A 42 -2.63 -2.93 18.92
C ARG A 42 -3.96 -3.47 19.49
N LEU A 43 -4.73 -4.20 18.70
CA LEU A 43 -5.97 -4.81 19.19
C LEU A 43 -5.70 -5.95 20.18
N LYS A 44 -4.65 -6.75 19.97
CA LYS A 44 -4.24 -7.78 20.93
C LYS A 44 -3.83 -7.16 22.27
N THR A 45 -3.03 -6.10 22.26
CA THR A 45 -2.60 -5.44 23.50
C THR A 45 -3.77 -4.81 24.24
N LEU A 46 -4.72 -4.19 23.53
CA LEU A 46 -5.94 -3.65 24.13
C LEU A 46 -6.80 -4.75 24.78
N ARG A 47 -7.03 -5.87 24.10
CA ARG A 47 -7.77 -7.01 24.67
C ARG A 47 -7.10 -7.55 25.93
N LEU A 48 -5.79 -7.74 25.91
CA LEU A 48 -5.04 -8.18 27.09
C LEU A 48 -5.11 -7.18 28.25
N ALA A 49 -5.16 -5.88 27.97
CA ALA A 49 -5.33 -4.86 29.00
C ALA A 49 -6.76 -4.87 29.57
N GLU A 50 -7.76 -5.05 28.72
CA GLU A 50 -9.17 -5.19 29.12
C GLU A 50 -9.38 -6.42 30.00
N ASP A 51 -8.87 -7.59 29.61
CA ASP A 51 -8.95 -8.83 30.39
C ASP A 51 -8.31 -8.68 31.78
N LYS A 52 -7.17 -7.96 31.87
CA LYS A 52 -6.51 -7.64 33.14
C LYS A 52 -7.31 -6.68 34.02
N ASN A 53 -8.05 -5.76 33.41
CA ASN A 53 -8.91 -4.83 34.13
C ASN A 53 -10.22 -5.49 34.60
N ALA A 54 -10.76 -6.44 33.81
CA ALA A 54 -11.98 -7.17 34.14
C ALA A 54 -11.78 -8.26 35.21
N SER A 55 -10.55 -8.73 35.40
CA SER A 55 -10.17 -9.73 36.41
C SER A 55 -9.73 -9.13 37.75
N ARG A 56 -9.88 -7.82 37.94
CA ARG A 56 -9.53 -7.08 39.16
C ARG A 56 -10.77 -6.55 39.86
#